data_AF-A0A2T4WBE5-F1
#
_entry.id   AF-A0A2T4WBE5-F1
#
_cell.length_a   1.000
_cell.length_b   1.000
_cell.length_c   1.000
_cell.angle_alpha   90.00
_cell.angle_beta   90.00
_cell.angle_gamma   90.00
#
_symmetry.space_group_name_H-M   'P 1'
#
loop_
_entity.id
_entity.type
_entity.pdbx_description
1 polymer ?
#
loop_
_entity_poly.entity_id
_entity_poly.type
_entity_poly.pdbx_seq_one_letter_code
_entity_poly.pdbx_strand_id
1 'polypeptide(L)'
;MTTTNTSKITSILKNLKNEKINTWFDLGLFIDKFKEQNLASAFNGNASTFDEHIEKGGIAFLTFYFTIDGITVETEKYAKTFKNIYPDIPIHFIAGEIKEEADELIPKDAFRKVIPEMEAFDAWPLFKDFFQIKMERGSKEYNDLIGKFWTEVLVLVEKLGSYIEENDISLLYLINVCSNPGNVSLALATVLISEYLGIPVINNNHDFYWEGGNRDVEIKKKGLKKGPRDFFFHNAHVGEFFSIIETIYPWESRSWMNVNINKMQQNHLININGHNPANVALLGTAVDTKMHQMSK
;
A
#
# COMPACT_ATOMS: atom_id res chain seq x y z
N MET A 1 -32.95 10.04 22.67
CA MET A 1 -32.56 10.29 21.26
C MET A 1 -31.10 9.90 21.13
N THR A 2 -30.85 8.65 20.73
CA THR A 2 -29.50 8.14 20.48
C THR A 2 -29.03 8.68 19.14
N THR A 3 -28.16 9.69 19.17
CA THR A 3 -27.32 10.03 18.02
C THR A 3 -26.48 8.80 17.70
N THR A 4 -26.85 8.07 16.66
CA THR A 4 -25.99 7.05 16.06
C THR A 4 -24.74 7.78 15.58
N ASN A 5 -23.62 7.63 16.29
CA ASN A 5 -22.31 8.04 15.80
C ASN A 5 -22.05 7.20 14.54
N THR A 6 -22.30 7.78 13.38
CA THR A 6 -21.94 7.17 12.10
C THR A 6 -20.42 7.03 12.07
N SER A 7 -19.91 5.81 11.84
CA SER A 7 -18.47 5.54 11.72
C SER A 7 -17.85 6.47 10.66
N LYS A 8 -16.60 6.92 10.87
CA LYS A 8 -15.88 7.79 9.92
C LYS A 8 -15.78 7.10 8.57
N ILE A 9 -15.48 5.80 8.55
CA ILE A 9 -15.42 5.00 7.33
C ILE A 9 -16.75 4.97 6.60
N THR A 10 -17.86 4.83 7.32
CA THR A 10 -19.20 4.88 6.71
C THR A 10 -19.44 6.22 6.00
N SER A 11 -18.99 7.32 6.60
CA SER A 11 -19.06 8.65 5.98
C SER A 11 -18.13 8.78 4.76
N ILE A 12 -16.89 8.30 4.87
CA ILE A 12 -15.91 8.29 3.77
C ILE A 12 -16.46 7.49 2.58
N LEU A 13 -16.94 6.28 2.82
CA LEU A 13 -17.56 5.43 1.79
C LEU A 13 -18.75 6.11 1.12
N LYS A 14 -19.61 6.77 1.90
CA LYS A 14 -20.75 7.51 1.34
C LYS A 14 -20.27 8.60 0.39
N ASN A 15 -19.22 9.34 0.76
CA ASN A 15 -18.64 10.38 -0.10
C ASN A 15 -18.01 9.77 -1.36
N LEU A 16 -17.21 8.72 -1.21
CA LEU A 16 -16.57 8.02 -2.34
C LEU A 16 -17.59 7.39 -3.30
N LYS A 17 -18.69 6.81 -2.78
CA LYS A 17 -19.79 6.28 -3.59
C LYS A 17 -20.56 7.37 -4.36
N ASN A 18 -20.46 8.63 -3.96
CA ASN A 18 -21.03 9.76 -4.69
C ASN A 18 -20.09 10.31 -5.77
N GLU A 19 -18.81 9.93 -5.77
CA GLU A 19 -17.87 10.29 -6.83
C GLU A 19 -18.25 9.56 -8.12
N LYS A 20 -18.40 10.32 -9.22
CA LYS A 20 -18.83 9.79 -10.52
C LYS A 20 -17.66 9.28 -11.33
N ILE A 21 -16.96 8.27 -10.83
CA ILE A 21 -15.81 7.67 -11.50
C ILE A 21 -16.29 6.68 -12.57
N ASN A 22 -16.47 7.16 -13.80
CA ASN A 22 -16.94 6.33 -14.93
C ASN A 22 -15.84 6.11 -15.98
N THR A 23 -14.79 6.93 -15.96
CA THR A 23 -13.66 6.89 -16.88
C THR A 23 -12.35 7.03 -16.12
N TRP A 24 -11.24 6.62 -16.74
CA TRP A 24 -9.90 6.85 -16.19
C TRP A 24 -9.58 8.34 -16.00
N PHE A 25 -10.17 9.19 -16.84
CA PHE A 25 -10.05 10.64 -16.69
C PHE A 25 -10.77 11.15 -15.43
N ASP A 26 -11.97 10.65 -15.14
CA ASP A 26 -12.68 10.99 -13.90
C ASP A 26 -11.86 10.60 -12.67
N LEU A 27 -11.24 9.42 -12.70
CA LEU A 27 -10.35 8.96 -11.62
C LEU A 27 -9.12 9.84 -11.49
N GLY A 28 -8.47 10.20 -12.59
CA GLY A 28 -7.31 11.10 -12.59
C GLY A 28 -7.66 12.45 -11.96
N LEU A 29 -8.76 13.08 -12.39
CA LEU A 29 -9.24 14.34 -11.81
C LEU A 29 -9.57 14.22 -10.32
N PHE A 30 -10.17 13.09 -9.92
CA PHE A 30 -10.45 12.82 -8.52
C PHE A 30 -9.16 12.74 -7.70
N ILE A 31 -8.14 12.00 -8.17
CA ILE A 31 -6.85 11.86 -7.48
C ILE A 31 -6.12 13.20 -7.43
N ASP A 32 -6.11 13.98 -8.50
CA ASP A 32 -5.48 15.32 -8.51
C ASP A 32 -6.13 16.23 -7.46
N LYS A 33 -7.47 16.31 -7.46
CA LYS A 33 -8.23 17.04 -6.45
C LYS A 33 -7.99 16.50 -5.04
N PHE A 34 -7.79 15.19 -4.90
CA PHE A 34 -7.53 14.54 -3.63
C PHE A 34 -6.12 14.89 -3.10
N LYS A 35 -5.10 14.93 -3.95
CA LYS A 35 -3.74 15.38 -3.60
C LYS A 35 -3.69 16.86 -3.21
N GLU A 36 -4.48 17.69 -3.89
CA GLU A 36 -4.54 19.13 -3.61
C GLU A 36 -5.40 19.47 -2.39
N GLN A 37 -6.27 18.55 -1.97
CA GLN A 37 -6.97 18.69 -0.70
C GLN A 37 -5.92 18.66 0.40
N ASN A 38 -5.68 19.83 0.99
CA ASN A 38 -4.82 20.00 2.16
C ASN A 38 -5.59 19.41 3.37
N LEU A 39 -5.73 18.08 3.38
CA LEU A 39 -6.39 17.35 4.45
C LEU A 39 -5.67 17.71 5.74
N ALA A 40 -6.45 18.14 6.73
CA ALA A 40 -5.88 18.54 8.02
C ALA A 40 -5.13 17.34 8.62
N SER A 41 -3.96 17.60 9.19
CA SER A 41 -3.26 16.58 9.98
C SER A 41 -4.23 16.01 11.01
N ALA A 42 -4.44 14.68 11.00
CA ALA A 42 -5.30 14.06 12.01
C ALA A 42 -4.70 14.16 13.42
N PHE A 43 -3.40 14.45 13.50
CA PHE A 43 -2.73 14.70 14.76
C PHE A 43 -2.27 16.17 14.88
N ASN A 44 -2.64 16.81 15.98
CA ASN A 44 -2.17 18.14 16.37
C ASN A 44 -1.49 18.02 17.73
N GLY A 45 -0.18 18.24 17.77
CA GLY A 45 0.60 18.09 18.99
C GLY A 45 2.10 18.21 18.77
N ASN A 46 2.87 17.73 19.75
CA ASN A 46 4.32 17.64 19.69
C ASN A 46 4.74 16.16 19.60
N ALA A 47 6.04 15.90 19.54
CA ALA A 47 6.57 14.54 19.45
C ALA A 47 6.12 13.64 20.62
N SER A 48 6.16 14.15 21.86
CA SER A 48 5.76 13.36 23.04
C SER A 48 4.29 12.96 23.00
N THR A 49 3.41 13.89 22.60
CA THR A 49 1.98 13.58 22.51
C THR A 49 1.65 12.71 21.29
N PHE A 50 2.52 12.70 20.28
CA PHE A 50 2.41 11.79 19.14
C PHE A 50 2.75 10.36 19.55
N ASP A 51 3.83 10.16 20.31
CA ASP A 51 4.19 8.84 20.84
C ASP A 51 3.06 8.26 21.69
N GLU A 52 2.45 9.06 22.58
CA GLU A 52 1.27 8.65 23.36
C GLU A 52 0.06 8.31 22.48
N HIS A 53 -0.13 9.01 21.36
CA HIS A 53 -1.22 8.73 20.43
C HIS A 53 -1.03 7.39 19.73
N ILE A 54 0.21 7.10 19.31
CA ILE A 54 0.56 5.81 18.71
C ILE A 54 0.39 4.68 19.71
N GLU A 55 0.95 4.82 20.92
CA GLU A 55 0.90 3.79 21.98
C GLU A 55 -0.52 3.40 22.40
N LYS A 56 -1.46 4.36 22.40
CA LYS A 56 -2.87 4.12 22.75
C LYS A 56 -3.68 3.42 21.65
N GLY A 57 -3.21 3.48 20.40
CA GLY A 57 -3.84 2.80 19.26
C GLY A 57 -3.13 1.51 18.88
N GLY A 58 -3.49 0.92 17.75
CA GLY A 58 -2.83 -0.26 17.19
C GLY A 58 -1.86 0.05 16.05
N ILE A 59 -0.89 -0.83 15.81
CA ILE A 59 -0.07 -0.84 14.59
C ILE A 59 -0.55 -1.98 13.70
N ALA A 60 -0.77 -1.68 12.43
CA ALA A 60 -1.11 -2.69 11.45
C ALA A 60 0.00 -2.87 10.41
N PHE A 61 0.52 -4.09 10.30
CA PHE A 61 1.37 -4.53 9.20
C PHE A 61 0.50 -5.05 8.05
N LEU A 62 0.61 -4.41 6.90
CA LEU A 62 -0.18 -4.72 5.71
C LEU A 62 0.73 -5.21 4.58
N THR A 63 0.42 -6.38 4.04
CA THR A 63 1.04 -6.89 2.82
C THR A 63 0.06 -7.78 2.07
N PHE A 64 0.48 -8.36 0.94
CA PHE A 64 -0.40 -9.20 0.12
C PHE A 64 -0.70 -10.55 0.77
N TYR A 65 0.32 -11.20 1.33
CA TYR A 65 0.19 -12.46 2.06
C TYR A 65 1.31 -12.61 3.10
N PHE A 66 1.07 -13.44 4.13
CA PHE A 66 2.11 -13.87 5.07
C PHE A 66 2.37 -15.38 4.94
N THR A 67 3.64 -15.78 4.91
CA THR A 67 4.12 -17.18 4.78
C THR A 67 5.53 -17.31 5.38
N ILE A 68 6.20 -18.46 5.27
CA ILE A 68 7.65 -18.55 5.60
C ILE A 68 8.46 -17.93 4.45
N ASP A 69 8.67 -16.63 4.52
CA ASP A 69 9.50 -15.86 3.59
C ASP A 69 10.23 -14.70 4.26
N GLY A 70 11.06 -13.99 3.48
CA GLY A 70 11.84 -12.86 3.98
C GLY A 70 10.98 -11.71 4.51
N ILE A 71 9.85 -11.43 3.85
CA ILE A 71 8.92 -10.36 4.23
C ILE A 71 8.30 -10.63 5.60
N THR A 72 7.87 -11.86 5.85
CA THR A 72 7.25 -12.24 7.13
C THR A 72 8.27 -12.24 8.26
N VAL A 73 9.50 -12.71 8.01
CA VAL A 73 10.62 -12.63 8.97
C VAL A 73 10.96 -11.18 9.33
N GLU A 74 10.94 -10.27 8.36
CA GLU A 74 11.21 -8.86 8.62
C GLU A 74 10.07 -8.18 9.37
N THR A 75 8.83 -8.50 8.99
CA THR A 75 7.63 -8.03 9.69
C THR A 75 7.64 -8.45 11.15
N GLU A 76 8.03 -9.70 11.46
CA GLU A 76 8.21 -10.16 12.84
C GLU A 76 9.23 -9.29 13.61
N LYS A 77 10.39 -8.99 13.00
CA LYS A 77 11.41 -8.15 13.64
C LYS A 77 10.91 -6.73 13.91
N TYR A 78 10.16 -6.15 12.97
CA TYR A 78 9.55 -4.83 13.17
C TYR A 78 8.50 -4.89 14.28
N ALA A 79 7.64 -5.91 14.31
CA ALA A 79 6.66 -6.10 15.38
C ALA A 79 7.34 -6.19 16.76
N LYS A 80 8.41 -6.98 16.90
CA LYS A 80 9.23 -7.07 18.12
C LYS A 80 9.85 -5.72 18.49
N THR A 81 10.30 -4.96 17.50
CA THR A 81 10.89 -3.63 17.72
C THR A 81 9.86 -2.65 18.26
N PHE A 82 8.65 -2.61 17.68
CA PHE A 82 7.57 -1.79 18.20
C PHE A 82 7.13 -2.23 19.60
N LYS A 83 7.06 -3.53 19.89
CA LYS A 83 6.81 -4.04 21.25
C LYS A 83 7.90 -3.65 22.25
N ASN A 84 9.17 -3.53 21.83
CA ASN A 84 10.22 -3.04 22.73
C ASN A 84 10.11 -1.55 23.03
N ILE A 85 9.57 -0.75 22.09
CA ILE A 85 9.37 0.69 22.25
C ILE A 85 8.06 0.95 23.04
N TYR A 86 6.99 0.24 22.68
CA TYR A 86 5.64 0.33 23.22
C TYR A 86 5.17 -1.07 23.65
N PRO A 87 5.44 -1.51 24.90
CA PRO A 87 5.18 -2.89 25.35
C PRO A 87 3.73 -3.38 25.14
N ASP A 88 2.76 -2.49 25.39
CA ASP A 88 1.35 -2.85 25.39
C ASP A 88 0.66 -2.61 24.04
N ILE A 89 1.37 -2.10 23.02
CA ILE A 89 0.76 -1.73 21.75
C ILE A 89 0.17 -2.95 21.02
N PRO A 90 -1.11 -2.92 20.61
CA PRO A 90 -1.70 -3.95 19.75
C PRO A 90 -0.99 -4.04 18.40
N ILE A 91 -0.60 -5.25 18.00
CA ILE A 91 -0.01 -5.51 16.69
C ILE A 91 -0.98 -6.32 15.85
N HIS A 92 -1.27 -5.85 14.64
CA HIS A 92 -2.19 -6.49 13.70
C HIS A 92 -1.45 -6.88 12.42
N PHE A 93 -1.56 -8.13 12.01
CA PHE A 93 -1.08 -8.64 10.72
C PHE A 93 -2.29 -8.76 9.79
N ILE A 94 -2.31 -7.96 8.72
CA ILE A 94 -3.44 -7.86 7.79
C ILE A 94 -2.97 -8.21 6.38
N ALA A 95 -3.63 -9.16 5.73
CA ALA A 95 -3.26 -9.60 4.38
C ALA A 95 -4.44 -10.22 3.60
N GLY A 96 -4.23 -10.47 2.31
CA GLY A 96 -5.12 -11.26 1.46
C GLY A 96 -5.18 -12.73 1.86
N GLU A 97 -4.04 -13.26 2.30
CA GLU A 97 -3.87 -14.62 2.76
C GLU A 97 -2.86 -14.66 3.92
N ILE A 98 -3.13 -15.45 4.95
CA ILE A 98 -2.16 -15.77 6.01
C ILE A 98 -2.05 -17.29 6.04
N LYS A 99 -0.93 -17.81 5.54
CA LYS A 99 -0.73 -19.26 5.44
C LYS A 99 -0.37 -19.85 6.80
N GLU A 100 -0.68 -21.13 6.99
CA GLU A 100 -0.41 -21.83 8.26
C GLU A 100 1.08 -21.80 8.61
N GLU A 101 1.96 -21.86 7.61
CA GLU A 101 3.40 -21.81 7.82
C GLU A 101 3.85 -20.47 8.44
N ALA A 102 3.09 -19.39 8.28
CA ALA A 102 3.39 -18.11 8.93
C ALA A 102 3.22 -18.16 10.47
N ASP A 103 2.60 -19.21 11.03
CA ASP A 103 2.40 -19.37 12.48
C ASP A 103 3.71 -19.44 13.26
N GLU A 104 4.79 -19.89 12.63
CA GLU A 104 6.12 -19.94 13.25
C GLU A 104 6.74 -18.56 13.41
N LEU A 105 6.29 -17.58 12.63
CA LEU A 105 6.88 -16.23 12.56
C LEU A 105 5.97 -15.16 13.16
N ILE A 106 4.64 -15.29 13.04
CA ILE A 106 3.71 -14.29 13.57
C ILE A 106 3.58 -14.48 15.09
N PRO A 107 3.86 -13.43 15.91
CA PRO A 107 3.73 -13.51 17.35
C PRO A 107 2.34 -14.01 17.79
N LYS A 108 2.29 -14.86 18.80
CA LYS A 108 1.03 -15.50 19.25
C LYS A 108 0.02 -14.52 19.84
N ASP A 109 0.49 -13.40 20.35
CA ASP A 109 -0.31 -12.31 20.90
C ASP A 109 -0.73 -11.28 19.83
N ALA A 110 -0.25 -11.40 18.59
CA ALA A 110 -0.64 -10.52 17.50
C ALA A 110 -2.02 -10.89 16.94
N PHE A 111 -2.80 -9.86 16.59
CA PHE A 111 -4.07 -10.02 15.89
C PHE A 111 -3.82 -10.35 14.42
N ARG A 112 -4.71 -11.16 13.85
CA ARG A 112 -4.62 -11.61 12.46
C ARG A 112 -5.91 -11.31 11.74
N LYS A 113 -5.81 -10.67 10.58
CA LYS A 113 -6.96 -10.32 9.75
C LYS A 113 -6.70 -10.69 8.31
N VAL A 114 -7.53 -11.60 7.80
CA VAL A 114 -7.59 -11.93 6.38
C VAL A 114 -8.68 -11.09 5.73
N ILE A 115 -8.34 -10.39 4.64
CA ILE A 115 -9.28 -9.70 3.76
C ILE A 115 -9.00 -10.22 2.34
N PRO A 116 -9.76 -11.22 1.86
CA PRO A 116 -9.42 -11.93 0.61
C PRO A 116 -9.23 -11.02 -0.61
N GLU A 117 -9.93 -9.89 -0.68
CA GLU A 117 -9.76 -8.89 -1.76
C GLU A 117 -8.36 -8.22 -1.78
N MET A 118 -7.53 -8.43 -0.77
CA MET A 118 -6.13 -7.98 -0.71
C MET A 118 -5.15 -8.96 -1.38
N GLU A 119 -5.60 -10.11 -1.87
CA GLU A 119 -4.78 -11.03 -2.68
C GLU A 119 -4.16 -10.28 -3.87
N ALA A 120 -3.01 -10.77 -4.35
CA ALA A 120 -2.19 -10.05 -5.32
C ALA A 120 -1.72 -10.94 -6.47
N PHE A 121 -1.17 -10.30 -7.50
CA PHE A 121 -0.67 -10.94 -8.71
C PHE A 121 -1.75 -11.83 -9.33
N ASP A 122 -1.43 -13.04 -9.76
CA ASP A 122 -2.39 -13.92 -10.43
C ASP A 122 -3.59 -14.32 -9.56
N ALA A 123 -3.51 -14.16 -8.24
CA ALA A 123 -4.67 -14.38 -7.34
C ALA A 123 -5.62 -13.16 -7.32
N TRP A 124 -5.13 -11.96 -7.64
CA TRP A 124 -5.97 -10.78 -7.75
C TRP A 124 -6.80 -10.81 -9.04
N PRO A 125 -8.15 -10.75 -8.97
CA PRO A 125 -9.02 -10.91 -10.14
C PRO A 125 -8.75 -9.93 -11.29
N LEU A 126 -8.27 -8.72 -11.00
CA LEU A 126 -8.01 -7.69 -12.02
C LEU A 126 -6.56 -7.67 -12.53
N PHE A 127 -5.65 -8.51 -12.00
CA PHE A 127 -4.24 -8.48 -12.40
C PHE A 127 -4.04 -8.69 -13.90
N LYS A 128 -4.77 -9.65 -14.46
CA LYS A 128 -4.76 -9.94 -15.90
C LYS A 128 -5.27 -8.74 -16.71
N ASP A 129 -6.37 -8.12 -16.26
CA ASP A 129 -6.95 -6.95 -16.92
C ASP A 129 -5.97 -5.77 -16.93
N PHE A 130 -5.20 -5.57 -15.85
CA PHE A 130 -4.21 -4.50 -15.74
C PHE A 130 -2.95 -4.73 -16.60
N PHE A 131 -2.38 -5.94 -16.56
CA PHE A 131 -0.99 -6.15 -17.02
C PHE A 131 -0.81 -7.17 -18.15
N GLN A 132 -1.85 -7.90 -18.54
CA GLN A 132 -1.74 -8.93 -19.59
C GLN A 132 -2.64 -8.64 -20.80
N ILE A 133 -3.80 -8.03 -20.56
CA ILE A 133 -4.70 -7.62 -21.64
C ILE A 133 -4.24 -6.26 -22.18
N LYS A 134 -4.00 -6.20 -23.49
CA LYS A 134 -3.62 -4.95 -24.14
C LYS A 134 -4.85 -4.06 -24.24
N MET A 135 -4.73 -2.83 -23.75
CA MET A 135 -5.77 -1.82 -23.82
C MET A 135 -5.47 -0.78 -24.90
N GLU A 136 -6.53 -0.31 -25.54
CA GLU A 136 -6.52 0.89 -26.36
C GLU A 136 -7.56 1.88 -25.82
N ARG A 137 -7.33 3.18 -26.00
CA ARG A 137 -8.27 4.19 -25.53
C ARG A 137 -9.64 3.97 -26.13
N GLY A 138 -10.65 3.89 -25.26
CA GLY A 138 -12.03 3.64 -25.66
C GLY A 138 -12.33 2.21 -26.10
N SER A 139 -11.37 1.28 -26.03
CA SER A 139 -11.65 -0.16 -26.17
C SER A 139 -12.61 -0.64 -25.08
N LYS A 140 -13.24 -1.80 -25.31
CA LYS A 140 -14.17 -2.39 -24.35
C LYS A 140 -13.45 -2.71 -23.04
N GLU A 141 -12.28 -3.33 -23.13
CA GLU A 141 -11.46 -3.73 -22.00
C GLU A 141 -11.06 -2.51 -21.15
N TYR A 142 -10.67 -1.41 -21.81
CA TYR A 142 -10.33 -0.14 -21.17
C TYR A 142 -11.51 0.48 -20.41
N ASN A 143 -12.69 0.54 -21.03
CA ASN A 143 -13.89 1.14 -20.43
C ASN A 143 -14.51 0.25 -19.34
N ASP A 144 -14.42 -1.07 -19.46
CA ASP A 144 -14.94 -2.00 -18.47
C ASP A 144 -14.06 -2.03 -17.21
N LEU A 145 -12.72 -1.91 -17.36
CA LEU A 145 -11.78 -2.04 -16.24
C LEU A 145 -11.96 -0.97 -15.17
N ILE A 146 -12.20 0.29 -15.54
CA ILE A 146 -12.34 1.38 -14.56
C ILE A 146 -13.51 1.12 -13.58
N GLY A 147 -14.64 0.60 -14.07
CA GLY A 147 -15.80 0.30 -13.24
C GLY A 147 -15.52 -0.85 -12.26
N LYS A 148 -14.85 -1.92 -12.73
CA LYS A 148 -14.43 -3.04 -11.88
C LYS A 148 -13.43 -2.57 -10.81
N PHE A 149 -12.41 -1.83 -11.24
CA PHE A 149 -11.36 -1.29 -10.40
C PHE A 149 -11.94 -0.40 -9.30
N TRP A 150 -12.76 0.59 -9.65
CA TRP A 150 -13.36 1.48 -8.66
C TRP A 150 -14.27 0.75 -7.68
N THR A 151 -15.05 -0.22 -8.16
CA THR A 151 -15.90 -1.06 -7.29
C THR A 151 -15.06 -1.81 -6.26
N GLU A 152 -13.95 -2.42 -6.68
CA GLU A 152 -13.07 -3.17 -5.77
C GLU A 152 -12.34 -2.25 -4.78
N VAL A 153 -11.92 -1.05 -5.21
CA VAL A 153 -11.38 -0.02 -4.32
C VAL A 153 -12.38 0.32 -3.22
N LEU A 154 -13.67 0.53 -3.55
CA LEU A 154 -14.70 0.82 -2.55
C LEU A 154 -14.92 -0.35 -1.57
N VAL A 155 -14.86 -1.60 -2.05
CA VAL A 155 -14.94 -2.80 -1.19
C VAL A 155 -13.77 -2.85 -0.22
N LEU A 156 -12.56 -2.56 -0.69
CA LEU A 156 -11.36 -2.53 0.14
C LEU A 156 -11.39 -1.37 1.14
N VAL A 157 -11.84 -0.17 0.74
CA VAL A 157 -12.04 0.96 1.67
C VAL A 157 -12.99 0.58 2.79
N GLU A 158 -14.06 -0.16 2.47
CA GLU A 158 -15.02 -0.62 3.47
C GLU A 158 -14.40 -1.64 4.40
N LYS A 159 -13.88 -2.75 3.88
CA LYS A 159 -13.37 -3.85 4.70
C LYS A 159 -12.14 -3.49 5.52
N LEU A 160 -11.14 -2.87 4.88
CA LEU A 160 -9.89 -2.50 5.54
C LEU A 160 -10.10 -1.29 6.44
N GLY A 161 -10.81 -0.28 5.94
CA GLY A 161 -11.11 0.92 6.71
C GLY A 161 -11.90 0.61 7.97
N SER A 162 -12.99 -0.17 7.88
CA SER A 162 -13.78 -0.54 9.06
C SER A 162 -12.95 -1.29 10.09
N TYR A 163 -12.09 -2.22 9.66
CA TYR A 163 -11.21 -2.91 10.59
C TYR A 163 -10.21 -1.97 11.27
N ILE A 164 -9.64 -1.02 10.53
CA ILE A 164 -8.75 0.02 11.06
C ILE A 164 -9.47 0.86 12.14
N GLU A 165 -10.70 1.30 11.85
CA GLU A 165 -11.49 2.11 12.79
C GLU A 165 -11.95 1.30 14.01
N GLU A 166 -12.40 0.07 13.84
CA GLU A 166 -12.87 -0.82 14.92
C GLU A 166 -11.76 -1.22 15.91
N ASN A 167 -10.50 -1.22 15.45
CA ASN A 167 -9.34 -1.63 16.25
C ASN A 167 -8.44 -0.43 16.63
N ASP A 168 -8.94 0.80 16.44
CA ASP A 168 -8.21 2.04 16.77
C ASP A 168 -6.76 2.04 16.22
N ILE A 169 -6.56 1.55 15.00
CA ILE A 169 -5.23 1.49 14.37
C ILE A 169 -4.74 2.92 14.10
N SER A 170 -3.61 3.27 14.72
CA SER A 170 -3.00 4.60 14.71
C SER A 170 -1.77 4.70 13.79
N LEU A 171 -1.26 3.58 13.28
CA LEU A 171 -0.15 3.52 12.33
C LEU A 171 -0.33 2.37 11.33
N LEU A 172 -0.15 2.67 10.05
CA LEU A 172 -0.04 1.64 9.01
C LEU A 172 1.42 1.43 8.63
N TYR A 173 1.85 0.17 8.65
CA TYR A 173 3.14 -0.26 8.15
C TYR A 173 2.93 -1.14 6.93
N LEU A 174 3.12 -0.59 5.74
CA LEU A 174 2.91 -1.30 4.48
C LEU A 174 4.19 -1.98 4.05
N ILE A 175 4.09 -3.20 3.52
CA ILE A 175 5.21 -3.89 2.89
C ILE A 175 4.83 -4.21 1.45
N ASN A 176 5.53 -3.57 0.51
CA ASN A 176 5.36 -3.66 -0.94
C ASN A 176 3.99 -3.24 -1.53
N VAL A 177 2.97 -2.99 -0.71
CA VAL A 177 1.61 -2.62 -1.16
C VAL A 177 1.62 -1.42 -2.10
N CYS A 178 2.46 -0.43 -1.83
CA CYS A 178 2.61 0.79 -2.63
C CYS A 178 3.98 0.90 -3.34
N SER A 179 4.71 -0.20 -3.56
CA SER A 179 5.87 -0.21 -4.48
C SER A 179 5.77 -1.26 -5.58
N ASN A 180 5.11 -2.38 -5.29
CA ASN A 180 4.93 -3.50 -6.20
C ASN A 180 3.45 -3.60 -6.61
N PRO A 181 3.07 -3.34 -7.88
CA PRO A 181 1.69 -3.36 -8.38
C PRO A 181 1.03 -4.75 -8.43
N GLY A 182 1.14 -5.53 -7.36
CA GLY A 182 0.47 -6.81 -7.21
C GLY A 182 -1.04 -6.68 -7.01
N ASN A 183 -1.51 -5.60 -6.39
CA ASN A 183 -2.92 -5.26 -6.25
C ASN A 183 -3.11 -3.74 -6.24
N VAL A 184 -3.47 -3.16 -7.39
CA VAL A 184 -3.62 -1.70 -7.57
C VAL A 184 -4.83 -1.17 -6.78
N SER A 185 -5.87 -2.00 -6.61
CA SER A 185 -7.08 -1.62 -5.85
C SER A 185 -6.75 -1.41 -4.38
N LEU A 186 -5.92 -2.29 -3.81
CA LEU A 186 -5.42 -2.18 -2.44
C LEU A 186 -4.54 -0.96 -2.24
N ALA A 187 -3.62 -0.66 -3.17
CA ALA A 187 -2.79 0.53 -3.06
C ALA A 187 -3.65 1.80 -3.00
N LEU A 188 -4.60 1.96 -3.93
CA LEU A 188 -5.47 3.14 -3.94
C LEU A 188 -6.38 3.18 -2.70
N ALA A 189 -6.96 2.05 -2.28
CA ALA A 189 -7.78 2.00 -1.07
C ALA A 189 -6.98 2.41 0.17
N THR A 190 -5.73 1.96 0.30
CA THR A 190 -4.85 2.30 1.43
C THR A 190 -4.49 3.78 1.43
N VAL A 191 -4.20 4.37 0.26
CA VAL A 191 -4.03 5.82 0.10
C VAL A 191 -5.26 6.56 0.59
N LEU A 192 -6.45 6.20 0.10
CA LEU A 192 -7.70 6.87 0.49
C LEU A 192 -7.98 6.76 2.00
N ILE A 193 -7.88 5.56 2.58
CA ILE A 193 -8.12 5.34 4.00
C ILE A 193 -7.15 6.17 4.85
N SER A 194 -5.84 6.05 4.58
CA SER A 194 -4.81 6.70 5.40
C SER A 194 -4.94 8.21 5.39
N GLU A 195 -5.19 8.80 4.22
CA GLU A 195 -5.32 10.25 4.05
C GLU A 195 -6.63 10.78 4.67
N TYR A 196 -7.78 10.12 4.43
CA TYR A 196 -9.06 10.57 5.01
C TYR A 196 -9.11 10.42 6.53
N LEU A 197 -8.48 9.37 7.08
CA LEU A 197 -8.37 9.20 8.53
C LEU A 197 -7.17 9.95 9.13
N GLY A 198 -6.28 10.48 8.28
CA GLY A 198 -4.99 11.07 8.61
C GLY A 198 -4.05 10.15 9.40
N ILE A 199 -4.14 8.85 9.16
CA ILE A 199 -3.28 7.85 9.80
C ILE A 199 -1.88 7.94 9.18
N PRO A 200 -0.81 8.07 9.99
CA PRO A 200 0.56 8.01 9.48
C PRO A 200 0.85 6.64 8.86
N VAL A 201 1.68 6.64 7.82
CA VAL A 201 2.05 5.44 7.07
C VAL A 201 3.56 5.32 6.96
N ILE A 202 4.09 4.15 7.31
CA ILE A 202 5.43 3.72 6.93
C ILE A 202 5.27 2.78 5.74
N ASN A 203 5.63 3.23 4.55
CA ASN A 203 5.62 2.42 3.34
C ASN A 203 7.01 1.81 3.13
N ASN A 204 7.17 0.53 3.46
CA ASN A 204 8.41 -0.22 3.32
C ASN A 204 8.49 -0.92 1.96
N ASN A 205 9.46 -0.46 1.16
CA ASN A 205 9.59 -0.80 -0.25
C ASN A 205 10.79 -1.73 -0.43
N HIS A 206 10.51 -2.99 -0.73
CA HIS A 206 11.53 -3.96 -1.13
C HIS A 206 11.68 -3.98 -2.64
N ASP A 207 10.55 -3.85 -3.33
CA ASP A 207 10.42 -4.09 -4.75
C ASP A 207 9.62 -2.98 -5.41
N PHE A 208 10.25 -2.23 -6.30
CA PHE A 208 9.55 -1.29 -7.18
C PHE A 208 9.26 -1.89 -8.56
N TYR A 209 8.13 -1.53 -9.15
CA TYR A 209 7.78 -1.98 -10.51
C TYR A 209 8.80 -1.58 -11.58
N TRP A 210 9.50 -0.46 -11.38
CA TRP A 210 10.54 0.02 -12.29
C TRP A 210 11.88 -0.72 -12.12
N GLU A 211 12.07 -1.52 -11.07
CA GLU A 211 13.31 -2.29 -10.85
C GLU A 211 13.41 -3.47 -11.82
N GLY A 212 14.12 -3.26 -12.92
CA GLY A 212 14.18 -4.24 -14.01
C GLY A 212 12.88 -4.32 -14.80
N GLY A 213 12.10 -3.24 -14.81
CA GLY A 213 10.92 -3.07 -15.64
C GLY A 213 11.09 -1.87 -16.58
N ASN A 214 10.79 -2.05 -17.85
CA ASN A 214 10.95 -1.04 -18.88
C ASN A 214 9.76 -1.01 -19.83
N ARG A 215 9.46 0.16 -20.39
CA ARG A 215 8.51 0.28 -21.49
C ARG A 215 9.11 -0.33 -22.76
N ASP A 216 8.29 -0.99 -23.58
CA ASP A 216 8.69 -1.59 -24.85
C ASP A 216 9.48 -0.64 -25.77
N VAL A 217 9.07 0.63 -25.80
CA VAL A 217 9.73 1.69 -26.59
C VAL A 217 11.16 1.94 -26.08
N GLU A 218 11.36 1.92 -24.77
CA GLU A 218 12.68 2.12 -24.17
C GLU A 218 13.60 0.94 -24.40
N ILE A 219 13.08 -0.29 -24.28
CA ILE A 219 13.82 -1.52 -24.58
C ILE A 219 14.40 -1.45 -26.00
N LYS A 220 13.55 -1.12 -26.98
CA LYS A 220 13.95 -1.01 -28.39
C LYS A 220 14.93 0.14 -28.62
N LYS A 221 14.66 1.32 -28.05
CA LYS A 221 15.49 2.53 -28.26
C LYS A 221 16.89 2.41 -27.64
N LYS A 222 16.98 1.80 -26.46
CA LYS A 222 18.22 1.68 -25.68
C LYS A 222 18.92 0.32 -25.88
N GLY A 223 18.34 -0.60 -26.66
CA GLY A 223 18.89 -1.93 -26.88
C GLY A 223 18.94 -2.78 -25.60
N LEU A 224 17.98 -2.60 -24.69
CA LEU A 224 17.94 -3.33 -23.41
C LEU A 224 17.49 -4.77 -23.62
N LYS A 225 17.86 -5.64 -22.69
CA LYS A 225 17.26 -6.97 -22.58
C LYS A 225 15.91 -6.85 -21.87
N LYS A 226 14.99 -7.76 -22.18
CA LYS A 226 13.74 -7.89 -21.42
C LYS A 226 14.05 -8.16 -19.95
N GLY A 227 13.42 -7.38 -19.08
CA GLY A 227 13.50 -7.50 -17.64
C GLY A 227 12.32 -8.26 -17.06
N PRO A 228 12.45 -8.74 -15.80
CA PRO A 228 11.40 -9.52 -15.15
C PRO A 228 10.12 -8.71 -14.87
N ARG A 229 10.19 -7.37 -14.86
CA ARG A 229 9.06 -6.49 -14.50
C ARG A 229 8.50 -5.69 -15.68
N ASP A 230 8.96 -5.95 -16.90
CA ASP A 230 8.48 -5.24 -18.10
C ASP A 230 6.97 -5.37 -18.30
N PHE A 231 6.37 -6.47 -17.81
CA PHE A 231 4.92 -6.71 -17.90
C PHE A 231 4.09 -5.64 -17.19
N PHE A 232 4.60 -4.98 -16.14
CA PHE A 232 3.89 -3.87 -15.51
C PHE A 232 3.68 -2.70 -16.48
N PHE A 233 4.55 -2.56 -17.49
CA PHE A 233 4.50 -1.49 -18.49
C PHE A 233 3.69 -1.87 -19.74
N HIS A 234 3.02 -3.02 -19.76
CA HIS A 234 2.26 -3.53 -20.92
C HIS A 234 1.26 -2.50 -21.49
N ASN A 235 0.64 -1.71 -20.61
CA ASN A 235 -0.33 -0.68 -20.96
C ASN A 235 0.18 0.76 -20.75
N ALA A 236 1.50 0.96 -20.65
CA ALA A 236 2.10 2.27 -20.38
C ALA A 236 1.93 3.31 -21.51
N HIS A 237 1.45 2.89 -22.69
CA HIS A 237 1.07 3.81 -23.78
C HIS A 237 -0.29 4.50 -23.53
N VAL A 238 -1.13 3.96 -22.65
CA VAL A 238 -2.41 4.58 -22.25
C VAL A 238 -2.15 5.48 -21.04
N GLY A 239 -1.79 6.73 -21.32
CA GLY A 239 -1.27 7.66 -20.31
C GLY A 239 -2.17 7.84 -19.09
N GLU A 240 -3.46 8.09 -19.28
CA GLU A 240 -4.45 8.31 -18.24
C GLU A 240 -4.72 7.09 -17.34
N PHE A 241 -4.44 5.89 -17.83
CA PHE A 241 -4.47 4.66 -17.05
C PHE A 241 -3.16 4.50 -16.27
N PHE A 242 -2.03 4.60 -16.99
CA PHE A 242 -0.73 4.29 -16.41
C PHE A 242 -0.26 5.33 -15.40
N SER A 243 -0.67 6.60 -15.58
CA SER A 243 -0.38 7.68 -14.63
C SER A 243 -0.92 7.40 -13.24
N ILE A 244 -1.99 6.58 -13.11
CA ILE A 244 -2.51 6.16 -11.80
C ILE A 244 -1.47 5.31 -11.07
N ILE A 245 -0.85 4.35 -11.77
CA ILE A 245 0.23 3.53 -11.22
C ILE A 245 1.42 4.42 -10.84
N GLU A 246 1.85 5.31 -11.73
CA GLU A 246 2.96 6.23 -11.47
C GLU A 246 2.68 7.16 -10.27
N THR A 247 1.41 7.46 -9.99
CA THR A 247 1.01 8.34 -8.88
C THR A 247 0.95 7.63 -7.54
N ILE A 248 0.51 6.36 -7.50
CA ILE A 248 0.31 5.63 -6.23
C ILE A 248 1.44 4.65 -5.89
N TYR A 249 2.40 4.44 -6.80
CA TYR A 249 3.56 3.55 -6.62
C TYR A 249 4.93 4.27 -6.67
N PRO A 250 5.40 4.87 -5.56
CA PRO A 250 4.71 5.05 -4.30
C PRO A 250 3.97 6.38 -4.20
N TRP A 251 2.97 6.41 -3.33
CA TRP A 251 2.28 7.64 -2.95
C TRP A 251 3.22 8.58 -2.19
N GLU A 252 3.12 9.87 -2.50
CA GLU A 252 3.80 10.95 -1.80
C GLU A 252 2.80 11.76 -0.99
N SER A 253 3.02 11.81 0.33
CA SER A 253 2.26 12.65 1.24
C SER A 253 3.05 12.95 2.50
N ARG A 254 2.64 13.99 3.23
CA ARG A 254 3.27 14.44 4.47
C ARG A 254 3.16 13.42 5.61
N SER A 255 2.08 12.65 5.62
CA SER A 255 1.83 11.58 6.60
C SER A 255 2.49 10.24 6.20
N TRP A 256 3.15 10.18 5.04
CA TRP A 256 3.78 8.97 4.52
C TRP A 256 5.30 9.07 4.61
N MET A 257 5.93 8.06 5.21
CA MET A 257 7.37 7.83 5.19
C MET A 257 7.67 6.65 4.27
N ASN A 258 8.39 6.89 3.18
CA ASN A 258 8.86 5.85 2.26
C ASN A 258 10.22 5.33 2.72
N VAL A 259 10.26 4.12 3.28
CA VAL A 259 11.52 3.46 3.68
C VAL A 259 11.96 2.48 2.60
N ASN A 260 13.25 2.47 2.30
CA ASN A 260 13.82 1.76 1.15
C ASN A 260 14.97 0.86 1.59
N ILE A 261 15.12 -0.29 0.96
CA ILE A 261 16.13 -1.29 1.34
C ILE A 261 17.54 -0.91 0.87
N ASN A 262 17.65 -0.02 -0.12
CA ASN A 262 18.93 0.41 -0.66
C ASN A 262 18.95 1.89 -1.09
N LYS A 263 20.16 2.44 -1.24
CA LYS A 263 20.36 3.85 -1.59
C LYS A 263 19.90 4.19 -3.01
N MET A 264 19.89 3.22 -3.92
CA MET A 264 19.44 3.43 -5.30
C MET A 264 17.95 3.75 -5.34
N GLN A 265 17.13 2.98 -4.63
CA GLN A 265 15.70 3.23 -4.47
C GLN A 265 15.43 4.59 -3.82
N GLN A 266 16.08 4.89 -2.69
CA GLN A 266 15.96 6.21 -2.04
C GLN A 266 16.30 7.36 -3.01
N ASN A 267 17.41 7.25 -3.73
CA ASN A 267 17.84 8.28 -4.67
C ASN A 267 16.89 8.39 -5.86
N HIS A 268 16.27 7.29 -6.30
CA HIS A 268 15.26 7.31 -7.35
C HIS A 268 14.04 8.11 -6.90
N LEU A 269 13.47 7.81 -5.72
CA LEU A 269 12.30 8.54 -5.21
C LEU A 269 12.57 10.05 -5.07
N ILE A 270 13.74 10.43 -4.57
CA ILE A 270 14.07 11.85 -4.38
C ILE A 270 14.35 12.55 -5.72
N ASN A 271 15.24 11.98 -6.54
CA ASN A 271 15.77 12.71 -7.70
C ASN A 271 14.96 12.53 -8.98
N ILE A 272 14.19 11.43 -9.09
CA ILE A 272 13.38 11.11 -10.26
C ILE A 272 11.91 11.40 -9.98
N ASN A 273 11.35 10.85 -8.89
CA ASN A 273 9.94 11.06 -8.55
C ASN A 273 9.70 12.43 -7.87
N GLY A 274 10.75 13.08 -7.37
CA GLY A 274 10.64 14.39 -6.72
C GLY A 274 10.12 14.35 -5.29
N HIS A 275 10.16 13.18 -4.63
CA HIS A 275 9.66 13.04 -3.27
C HIS A 275 10.47 13.89 -2.29
N ASN A 276 9.79 14.53 -1.33
CA ASN A 276 10.47 15.26 -0.27
C ASN A 276 11.47 14.36 0.50
N PRO A 277 12.78 14.70 0.54
CA PRO A 277 13.79 13.91 1.24
C PRO A 277 13.50 13.68 2.73
N ALA A 278 12.72 14.55 3.38
CA ALA A 278 12.31 14.38 4.78
C ALA A 278 11.38 13.19 5.00
N ASN A 279 10.72 12.72 3.93
CA ASN A 279 9.76 11.62 3.93
C ASN A 279 10.31 10.36 3.26
N VAL A 280 11.64 10.31 3.04
CA VAL A 280 12.32 9.17 2.43
C VAL A 280 13.52 8.75 3.27
N ALA A 281 13.53 7.49 3.73
CA ALA A 281 14.61 6.96 4.55
C ALA A 281 15.15 5.62 4.02
N LEU A 282 16.34 5.26 4.49
CA LEU A 282 16.94 3.96 4.25
C LEU A 282 16.65 3.06 5.45
N LEU A 283 16.03 1.92 5.21
CA LEU A 283 15.83 0.86 6.20
C LEU A 283 16.27 -0.45 5.54
N GLY A 284 17.56 -0.75 5.67
CA GLY A 284 18.14 -1.94 5.05
C GLY A 284 17.59 -3.25 5.63
N THR A 285 17.53 -4.27 4.80
CA THR A 285 17.21 -5.64 5.20
C THR A 285 18.44 -6.28 5.84
N ALA A 286 18.38 -6.58 7.15
CA ALA A 286 19.39 -7.35 7.84
C ALA A 286 18.76 -8.63 8.43
N VAL A 287 19.27 -9.79 7.99
CA VAL A 287 18.94 -11.07 8.61
C VAL A 287 20.00 -11.38 9.65
N ASP A 288 19.61 -11.40 10.93
CA ASP A 288 20.47 -11.95 11.97
C ASP A 288 20.54 -13.47 11.81
N THR A 289 21.61 -13.93 11.18
CA THR A 289 21.86 -15.35 10.91
C THR A 289 22.10 -16.16 12.18
N LYS A 290 22.30 -15.53 13.34
CA LYS A 290 22.48 -16.23 14.62
C LYS A 290 21.15 -16.61 15.27
N MET A 291 20.09 -15.84 15.04
CA MET A 291 18.76 -16.12 15.61
C MET A 291 18.02 -17.28 14.91
N HIS A 292 18.33 -17.55 13.64
CA HIS A 292 17.66 -18.60 12.85
C HIS A 292 18.54 -19.84 12.60
N GLN A 293 19.58 -20.07 13.43
CA GLN A 293 20.21 -21.38 13.46
C GLN A 293 19.21 -22.37 14.07
N MET A 294 18.54 -23.14 13.22
CA MET A 294 17.81 -24.32 13.68
C MET A 294 18.76 -25.17 14.52
N SER A 295 18.39 -25.45 15.77
CA SER A 295 19.14 -26.35 16.63
C SER A 295 19.28 -27.68 15.89
N LYS A 296 20.52 -28.04 15.53
CA LYS A 296 20.85 -29.37 15.03
C LYS A 296 20.63 -30.42 16.10
#